data_AF-A0AA92V3M8-F1
#
_entry.id   AF-A0AA92V3M8-F1
#
_cell.length_a   1.000
_cell.length_b   1.000
_cell.length_c   1.000
_cell.angle_alpha   90.00
_cell.angle_beta   90.00
_cell.angle_gamma   90.00
#
_symmetry.space_group_name_H-M   'P 1'
#
loop_
_entity.id
_entity.type
_entity.pdbx_description
1 polymer ?
#
loop_
_entity_poly.entity_id
_entity_poly.type
_entity_poly.pdbx_seq_one_letter_code
_entity_poly.pdbx_strand_id
1 'polypeptide(L)'
;MLTTKNKTMKDLRNFMAELEEEARFKLAIAKTCGVSPTRILKETGGKNTIDKRIDNMTLIPEYIFAMDRAIKTILMEKDEDDAFESKTWIHEENVHHKTRFQYYCDEVYIWEQNKGSVYWREHNRAWSYWREALPYKKITNQLKKILEDKDS
;
A
#
# COMPACT_ATOMS: atom_id res chain seq x y z
N MET A 1 -27.14 11.13 17.85
CA MET A 1 -26.50 9.80 17.93
C MET A 1 -26.34 9.26 16.51
N LEU A 2 -25.14 8.84 16.11
CA LEU A 2 -24.96 8.13 14.83
C LEU A 2 -25.51 6.71 14.99
N THR A 3 -26.32 6.26 14.04
CA THR A 3 -26.80 4.87 13.99
C THR A 3 -25.62 3.89 13.83
N THR A 4 -25.76 2.64 14.31
CA THR A 4 -24.71 1.61 14.22
C THR A 4 -24.18 1.44 12.79
N LYS A 5 -25.07 1.45 11.78
CA LYS A 5 -24.73 1.40 10.35
C LYS A 5 -23.85 2.59 9.92
N ASN A 6 -24.14 3.80 10.42
CA ASN A 6 -23.35 4.99 10.11
C ASN A 6 -21.96 4.98 10.76
N LYS A 7 -21.85 4.42 11.97
CA LYS A 7 -20.56 4.23 12.64
C LYS A 7 -19.67 3.24 11.89
N THR A 8 -20.20 2.05 11.56
CA THR A 8 -19.50 1.02 10.79
C THR A 8 -18.98 1.53 9.45
N MET A 9 -19.76 2.36 8.75
CA MET A 9 -19.30 2.95 7.48
C MET A 9 -18.20 4.00 7.63
N LYS A 10 -18.24 4.78 8.71
CA LYS A 10 -17.17 5.73 9.00
C LYS A 10 -15.87 4.97 9.28
N ASP A 11 -15.95 3.91 10.08
CA ASP A 11 -14.78 3.10 10.43
C ASP A 11 -14.20 2.38 9.20
N LEU A 12 -15.05 1.91 8.28
CA LEU A 12 -14.60 1.31 7.02
C LEU A 12 -13.90 2.33 6.10
N ARG A 13 -14.45 3.54 5.98
CA ARG A 13 -13.84 4.61 5.17
C ARG A 13 -12.48 5.03 5.73
N ASN A 14 -12.37 5.16 7.05
CA ASN A 14 -11.11 5.45 7.71
C ASN A 14 -10.07 4.35 7.42
N PHE A 15 -10.47 3.08 7.56
CA PHE A 15 -9.58 1.97 7.23
C PHE A 15 -9.13 1.98 5.76
N MET A 16 -10.03 2.23 4.82
CA MET A 16 -9.67 2.36 3.40
C MET A 16 -8.70 3.53 3.14
N ALA A 17 -8.85 4.65 3.84
CA ALA A 17 -7.94 5.79 3.73
C ALA A 17 -6.54 5.45 4.27
N GLU A 18 -6.44 4.67 5.35
CA GLU A 18 -5.16 4.18 5.87
C GLU A 18 -4.45 3.25 4.87
N LEU A 19 -5.21 2.35 4.22
CA LEU A 19 -4.68 1.50 3.15
C LEU A 19 -4.20 2.29 1.94
N GLU A 20 -4.95 3.32 1.55
CA GLU A 20 -4.53 4.23 0.48
C GLU A 20 -3.25 4.98 0.84
N GLU A 21 -3.14 5.49 2.06
CA GLU A 21 -1.94 6.18 2.53
C GLU A 21 -0.71 5.27 2.46
N GLU A 22 -0.81 4.04 2.98
CA GLU A 22 0.29 3.07 2.93
C GLU A 22 0.70 2.75 1.49
N ALA A 23 -0.28 2.50 0.61
CA ALA A 23 -0.01 2.20 -0.78
C ALA A 23 0.68 3.37 -1.50
N ARG A 24 0.20 4.60 -1.29
CA ARG A 24 0.78 5.81 -1.90
C ARG A 24 2.18 6.10 -1.39
N PHE A 25 2.42 5.94 -0.09
CA PHE A 25 3.74 6.14 0.50
C PHE A 25 4.76 5.18 -0.13
N LYS A 26 4.48 3.87 -0.11
CA LYS A 26 5.37 2.85 -0.68
C LYS A 26 5.63 3.07 -2.18
N LEU A 27 4.60 3.46 -2.95
CA LEU A 27 4.76 3.81 -4.36
C LEU A 27 5.65 5.05 -4.58
N ALA A 28 5.54 6.07 -3.73
CA ALA A 28 6.35 7.27 -3.83
C ALA A 28 7.84 6.95 -3.65
N ILE A 29 8.18 6.17 -2.62
CA ILE A 29 9.57 5.73 -2.39
C ILE A 29 10.05 4.82 -3.52
N ALA A 30 9.22 3.88 -3.99
CA ALA A 30 9.55 3.02 -5.11
C ALA A 30 9.88 3.83 -6.39
N LYS A 31 9.12 4.91 -6.65
CA LYS A 31 9.38 5.83 -7.76
C LYS A 31 10.73 6.54 -7.60
N THR A 32 11.07 7.01 -6.39
CA THR A 32 12.40 7.57 -6.09
C THR A 32 13.51 6.58 -6.39
N CYS A 33 13.29 5.30 -6.07
CA CYS A 33 14.19 4.19 -6.40
C CYS A 33 14.11 3.73 -7.87
N GLY A 34 13.48 4.48 -8.78
CA GLY A 34 13.44 4.15 -10.22
C GLY A 34 12.57 2.93 -10.58
N VAL A 35 11.61 2.57 -9.73
CA VAL A 35 10.65 1.49 -10.01
C VAL A 35 9.41 2.07 -10.68
N SER A 36 9.02 1.51 -11.83
CA SER A 36 7.83 1.96 -12.56
C SER A 36 6.54 1.29 -12.03
N PRO A 37 5.42 2.02 -11.95
CA PRO A 37 4.12 1.44 -11.56
C PRO A 37 3.69 0.27 -12.46
N THR A 38 4.02 0.31 -13.75
CA THR A 38 3.72 -0.77 -14.70
C THR A 38 4.48 -2.06 -14.37
N ARG A 39 5.75 -1.96 -13.93
CA ARG A 39 6.53 -3.14 -13.52
C ARG A 39 5.97 -3.73 -12.22
N ILE A 40 5.61 -2.89 -11.25
CA ILE A 40 4.94 -3.32 -10.01
C ILE A 40 3.62 -4.06 -10.34
N LEU A 41 2.81 -3.51 -11.26
CA LEU A 41 1.56 -4.14 -11.67
C LEU A 41 1.78 -5.52 -12.28
N LYS A 42 2.80 -5.66 -13.13
CA LYS A 42 3.18 -6.94 -13.76
C LYS A 42 3.59 -7.97 -12.71
N GLU A 43 4.48 -7.59 -11.79
CA GLU A 43 5.00 -8.49 -10.73
C GLU A 43 3.92 -8.88 -9.70
N THR A 44 2.98 -7.99 -9.42
CA THR A 44 1.84 -8.30 -8.54
C THR A 44 0.76 -9.17 -9.21
N GLY A 45 0.87 -9.47 -10.51
CA GLY A 45 -0.14 -10.20 -11.28
C GLY A 45 -1.49 -9.48 -11.37
N GLY A 46 -1.51 -8.17 -11.11
CA GLY A 46 -2.72 -7.37 -11.06
C GLY A 46 -3.22 -6.94 -12.44
N LYS A 47 -4.55 -6.85 -12.61
CA LYS A 47 -5.17 -6.22 -13.80
C LYS A 47 -5.42 -4.72 -13.62
N ASN A 48 -5.52 -4.26 -12.37
CA ASN A 48 -5.90 -2.90 -12.02
C ASN A 48 -4.73 -2.18 -11.33
N THR A 49 -4.47 -0.94 -11.76
CA THR A 49 -3.57 0.00 -11.07
C THR A 49 -4.07 0.31 -9.67
N ILE A 50 -3.21 0.88 -8.84
CA ILE A 50 -3.59 1.32 -7.49
C ILE A 50 -4.66 2.40 -7.53
N ASP A 51 -4.56 3.37 -8.42
CA ASP A 51 -5.61 4.39 -8.59
C ASP A 51 -6.96 3.74 -8.93
N LYS A 52 -7.00 2.81 -9.89
CA LYS A 52 -8.22 2.05 -10.18
C LYS A 52 -8.73 1.25 -8.98
N ARG A 53 -7.83 0.77 -8.11
CA ARG A 53 -8.25 0.04 -6.91
C ARG A 53 -8.84 0.97 -5.87
N ILE A 54 -8.27 2.16 -5.71
CA ILE A 54 -8.76 3.21 -4.81
C ILE A 54 -10.12 3.72 -5.29
N ASP A 55 -10.24 4.09 -6.57
CA ASP A 55 -11.48 4.59 -7.19
C ASP A 55 -12.63 3.59 -7.01
N ASN A 56 -12.34 2.30 -7.18
CA ASN A 56 -13.33 1.24 -7.02
C ASN A 56 -13.48 0.76 -5.56
N MET A 57 -12.72 1.31 -4.62
CA MET A 57 -12.67 0.89 -3.21
C MET A 57 -12.40 -0.62 -3.04
N THR A 58 -11.50 -1.13 -3.87
CA THR A 58 -11.04 -2.54 -3.96
C THR A 58 -9.62 -2.75 -3.47
N LEU A 59 -9.01 -1.73 -2.88
CA LEU A 59 -7.71 -1.85 -2.25
C LEU A 59 -7.83 -2.68 -0.97
N ILE A 60 -6.98 -3.69 -0.82
CA ILE A 60 -6.99 -4.63 0.30
C ILE A 60 -5.57 -4.81 0.85
N PRO A 61 -5.41 -5.11 2.15
CA PRO A 61 -4.10 -5.28 2.77
C PRO A 61 -3.21 -6.32 2.06
N GLU A 62 -3.79 -7.43 1.59
CA GLU A 62 -3.06 -8.49 0.90
C GLU A 62 -2.46 -8.01 -0.43
N TYR A 63 -3.13 -7.06 -1.10
CA TYR A 63 -2.58 -6.42 -2.30
C TYR A 63 -1.44 -5.47 -1.96
N ILE A 64 -1.53 -4.72 -0.86
CA ILE A 64 -0.43 -3.85 -0.40
C ILE A 64 0.79 -4.70 -0.03
N PHE A 65 0.58 -5.84 0.64
CA PHE A 65 1.64 -6.80 0.93
C PHE A 65 2.29 -7.36 -0.35
N ALA A 66 1.48 -7.77 -1.33
CA ALA A 66 1.98 -8.24 -2.62
C ALA A 66 2.77 -7.14 -3.37
N MET A 67 2.27 -5.90 -3.32
CA MET A 67 2.95 -4.73 -3.88
C MET A 67 4.30 -4.47 -3.23
N ASP A 68 4.37 -4.47 -1.89
CA ASP A 68 5.62 -4.28 -1.15
C ASP A 68 6.65 -5.37 -1.50
N ARG A 69 6.21 -6.63 -1.58
CA ARG A 69 7.05 -7.74 -2.04
C ARG A 69 7.55 -7.54 -3.47
N ALA A 70 6.67 -7.15 -4.39
CA ALA A 70 7.04 -6.88 -5.78
C ALA A 70 8.06 -5.75 -5.90
N ILE A 71 7.86 -4.64 -5.18
CA ILE A 71 8.82 -3.53 -5.14
C ILE A 71 10.18 -4.03 -4.67
N LYS A 72 10.22 -4.75 -3.54
CA LYS A 72 11.47 -5.30 -2.98
C LYS A 72 12.20 -6.21 -3.97
N THR A 73 11.50 -7.11 -4.66
CA THR A 73 12.09 -7.98 -5.69
C THR A 73 12.67 -7.18 -6.85
N ILE A 74 11.93 -6.21 -7.40
CA ILE A 74 12.40 -5.36 -8.51
C ILE A 74 13.65 -4.56 -8.10
N LEU A 75 13.72 -4.12 -6.84
CA LEU A 75 14.86 -3.38 -6.31
C LEU A 75 16.09 -4.26 -6.15
N MET A 76 15.93 -5.50 -5.68
CA MET A 76 17.02 -6.48 -5.64
C MET A 76 17.60 -6.72 -7.04
N GLU A 77 16.75 -6.95 -8.03
CA GLU A 77 17.18 -7.11 -9.44
C GLU A 77 17.94 -5.88 -9.95
N LYS A 78 17.48 -4.67 -9.60
CA LYS A 78 18.18 -3.42 -9.96
C LYS A 78 19.52 -3.24 -9.29
N ASP A 79 19.64 -3.65 -8.04
CA ASP A 79 20.90 -3.58 -7.30
C ASP A 79 21.90 -4.62 -7.85
N GLU A 80 21.42 -5.79 -8.28
CA GLU A 80 22.22 -6.78 -9.01
C GLU A 80 22.72 -6.24 -10.37
N ASP A 81 21.84 -5.60 -11.15
CA ASP A 81 22.19 -4.95 -12.42
C ASP A 81 23.26 -3.85 -12.21
N ASP A 82 23.07 -2.97 -11.22
CA ASP A 82 24.04 -1.91 -10.88
C ASP A 82 25.40 -2.51 -10.50
N ALA A 83 25.41 -3.56 -9.67
CA ALA A 83 26.64 -4.22 -9.24
C ALA A 83 27.36 -4.86 -10.43
N PHE A 84 26.64 -5.52 -11.33
CA PHE A 84 27.19 -6.09 -12.55
C PHE A 84 27.79 -5.01 -13.47
N GLU A 85 27.13 -3.86 -13.59
CA GLU A 85 27.60 -2.73 -14.40
C GLU A 85 28.63 -1.84 -13.68
N SER A 86 29.04 -2.18 -12.46
CA SER A 86 29.93 -1.35 -11.61
C SER A 86 29.40 0.08 -11.41
N LYS A 87 28.08 0.21 -11.35
CA LYS A 87 27.38 1.47 -11.08
C LYS A 87 26.99 1.55 -9.62
N THR A 88 26.87 2.79 -9.14
CA THR A 88 26.25 3.08 -7.85
C THR A 88 25.05 3.96 -8.10
N TRP A 89 23.90 3.59 -7.52
CA TRP A 89 22.74 4.46 -7.53
C TRP A 89 23.03 5.72 -6.71
N ILE A 90 22.80 6.89 -7.31
CA ILE A 90 22.99 8.19 -6.67
C ILE A 90 21.63 8.87 -6.55
N HIS A 91 21.29 9.29 -5.34
CA HIS A 91 20.12 10.09 -5.03
C HIS A 91 20.50 11.10 -3.93
N GLU A 92 20.02 12.34 -4.02
CA GLU A 92 20.45 13.45 -3.16
C GLU A 92 20.25 13.15 -1.67
N GLU A 93 19.16 12.48 -1.31
CA GLU A 93 18.84 12.12 0.07
C GLU A 93 19.54 10.82 0.53
N ASN A 94 20.21 10.10 -0.38
CA ASN A 94 20.93 8.87 -0.08
C ASN A 94 22.41 9.13 0.27
N VAL A 95 22.63 9.89 1.34
CA VAL A 95 23.97 10.30 1.82
C VAL A 95 24.85 9.16 2.33
N HIS A 96 24.29 7.96 2.54
CA HIS A 96 24.99 6.79 3.07
C HIS A 96 25.39 5.78 1.99
N HIS A 97 25.24 6.11 0.70
CA HIS A 97 25.55 5.21 -0.41
C HIS A 97 24.81 3.86 -0.31
N LYS A 98 23.58 3.88 0.21
CA LYS A 98 22.74 2.68 0.32
C LYS A 98 22.37 2.19 -1.08
N THR A 99 22.15 0.89 -1.22
CA THR A 99 21.51 0.37 -2.44
C THR A 99 20.06 0.84 -2.55
N ARG A 100 19.42 0.69 -3.71
CA ARG A 100 18.01 1.11 -3.86
C ARG A 100 17.09 0.31 -2.95
N PHE A 101 17.36 -0.99 -2.79
CA PHE A 101 16.63 -1.87 -1.88
C PHE A 101 16.76 -1.41 -0.43
N GLN A 102 17.99 -1.11 0.02
CA GLN A 102 18.25 -0.65 1.38
C GLN A 102 17.55 0.68 1.67
N TYR A 103 17.66 1.66 0.76
CA TYR A 103 16.99 2.95 0.90
C TYR A 103 15.47 2.78 1.00
N TYR A 104 14.85 1.96 0.13
CA TYR A 104 13.41 1.68 0.22
C TYR A 104 13.01 1.08 1.57
N CYS A 105 13.76 0.08 2.05
CA CYS A 105 13.45 -0.57 3.32
C CYS A 105 13.55 0.39 4.50
N ASP A 106 14.56 1.26 4.50
CA ASP A 106 14.75 2.23 5.57
C ASP A 106 13.67 3.30 5.58
N GLU A 107 13.32 3.88 4.42
CA GLU A 107 12.27 4.90 4.34
C GLU A 107 10.89 4.33 4.74
N VAL A 108 10.57 3.12 4.29
CA VAL A 108 9.34 2.43 4.72
C VAL A 108 9.36 2.14 6.21
N TYR A 109 10.49 1.64 6.74
CA TYR A 109 10.62 1.37 8.17
C TYR A 109 10.49 2.63 9.02
N ILE A 110 11.13 3.73 8.64
CA ILE A 110 11.05 5.03 9.34
C ILE A 110 9.60 5.52 9.35
N TRP A 111 8.91 5.44 8.21
CA TRP A 111 7.48 5.79 8.14
C TRP A 111 6.62 4.90 9.05
N GLU A 112 6.84 3.59 9.07
CA GLU A 112 6.15 2.67 9.99
C GLU A 112 6.44 3.00 11.46
N GLN A 113 7.69 3.32 11.81
CA GLN A 113 8.05 3.75 13.17
C GLN A 113 7.35 5.06 13.56
N ASN A 114 7.29 6.04 12.66
CA ASN A 114 6.66 7.34 12.90
C ASN A 114 5.15 7.24 13.17
N LYS A 115 4.47 6.24 12.59
CA LYS A 115 3.07 5.94 12.90
C LYS A 115 2.89 5.39 14.33
N GLY A 116 3.88 4.66 14.83
CA GLY A 116 3.93 4.17 16.20
C GLY A 116 3.11 2.88 16.44
N SER A 117 3.46 2.16 17.51
CA SER A 117 2.90 0.83 17.79
C SER A 117 1.40 0.83 18.12
N VAL A 118 0.87 1.94 18.66
CA VAL A 118 -0.56 2.07 18.94
C VAL A 118 -1.36 2.11 17.65
N TYR A 119 -0.93 2.91 16.68
CA TYR A 119 -1.54 2.96 15.34
C TYR A 119 -1.58 1.57 14.71
N TRP A 120 -0.44 0.89 14.64
CA TRP A 120 -0.36 -0.44 14.01
C TRP A 120 -1.21 -1.49 14.71
N ARG A 121 -1.37 -1.40 16.04
CA ARG A 121 -2.27 -2.31 16.76
C ARG A 121 -3.72 -2.12 16.34
N GLU A 122 -4.18 -0.88 16.22
CA GLU A 122 -5.54 -0.58 15.77
C GLU A 122 -5.73 -0.92 14.29
N HIS A 123 -4.75 -0.61 13.44
CA HIS A 123 -4.77 -0.97 12.02
C HIS A 123 -4.88 -2.50 11.83
N ASN A 124 -4.09 -3.28 12.57
CA ASN A 124 -4.14 -4.75 12.52
C ASN A 124 -5.49 -5.31 13.01
N ARG A 125 -6.08 -4.71 14.04
CA ARG A 125 -7.43 -5.07 14.51
C ARG A 125 -8.48 -4.77 13.47
N ALA A 126 -8.42 -3.59 12.84
CA ALA A 126 -9.32 -3.20 11.76
C ALA A 126 -9.21 -4.16 10.57
N TRP A 127 -7.98 -4.50 10.16
CA TRP A 127 -7.76 -5.50 9.12
C TRP A 127 -8.40 -6.84 9.48
N SER A 128 -8.09 -7.40 10.65
CA SER A 128 -8.67 -8.68 11.08
C SER A 128 -10.20 -8.65 11.07
N TYR A 129 -10.79 -7.57 11.59
CA TYR A 129 -12.24 -7.38 11.62
C TYR A 129 -12.85 -7.31 10.22
N TRP A 130 -12.31 -6.47 9.34
CA TRP A 130 -12.85 -6.29 7.99
C TRP A 130 -12.62 -7.51 7.10
N ARG A 131 -11.55 -8.27 7.33
CA ARG A 131 -11.33 -9.54 6.65
C ARG A 131 -12.42 -10.57 6.97
N GLU A 132 -12.90 -10.61 8.21
CA GLU A 132 -13.96 -11.54 8.65
C GLU A 132 -15.37 -11.03 8.31
N ALA A 133 -15.67 -9.77 8.61
CA ALA A 133 -17.00 -9.18 8.45
C ALA A 133 -17.44 -9.12 6.98
N LEU A 134 -16.48 -9.23 6.07
CA LEU A 134 -16.55 -8.62 4.78
C LEU A 134 -15.68 -9.48 3.82
N PRO A 135 -16.12 -10.69 3.42
CA PRO A 135 -15.29 -11.57 2.61
C PRO A 135 -14.92 -10.84 1.32
N TYR A 136 -13.65 -10.51 1.06
CA TYR A 136 -13.17 -9.47 0.13
C TYR A 136 -13.95 -9.17 -1.18
N LYS A 137 -14.61 -10.16 -1.81
CA LYS A 137 -15.53 -9.96 -2.95
C LYS A 137 -16.86 -9.25 -2.59
N LYS A 138 -17.23 -9.27 -1.30
CA LYS A 138 -18.32 -8.56 -0.64
C LYS A 138 -17.89 -7.18 -0.12
N ILE A 139 -16.62 -6.91 0.22
CA ILE A 139 -16.20 -5.55 0.64
C ILE A 139 -16.51 -4.56 -0.45
N THR A 140 -15.98 -4.82 -1.63
CA THR A 140 -16.11 -3.95 -2.80
C THR A 140 -17.56 -3.79 -3.23
N ASN A 141 -18.32 -4.89 -3.25
CA ASN A 141 -19.73 -4.86 -3.61
C ASN A 141 -20.63 -4.25 -2.52
N GLN A 142 -20.35 -4.45 -1.23
CA GLN A 142 -21.12 -3.85 -0.14
C GLN A 142 -20.79 -2.36 0.01
N LEU A 143 -19.53 -1.97 -0.14
CA LEU A 143 -19.12 -0.58 -0.05
C LEU A 143 -19.72 0.22 -1.21
N LYS A 144 -19.69 -0.32 -2.44
CA LYS A 144 -20.42 0.25 -3.59
C LYS A 144 -21.92 0.42 -3.30
N LYS A 145 -22.60 -0.63 -2.82
CA LYS A 145 -24.03 -0.56 -2.46
C LYS A 145 -24.33 0.48 -1.37
N ILE A 146 -23.47 0.59 -0.36
CA ILE A 146 -23.68 1.53 0.74
C ILE A 146 -23.40 2.99 0.33
N LEU A 147 -22.56 3.21 -0.69
CA LEU A 147 -22.37 4.52 -1.30
C LEU A 147 -23.57 4.90 -2.19
N GLU A 148 -24.02 3.99 -3.04
CA GLU A 148 -25.20 4.20 -3.91
C GLU A 148 -26.48 4.44 -3.10
N ASP A 149 -26.66 3.77 -1.96
CA ASP A 149 -27.80 3.97 -1.04
C ASP A 149 -27.81 5.35 -0.33
N LYS A 150 -26.69 6.11 -0.35
CA LYS A 150 -26.59 7.43 0.32
C LYS A 150 -26.82 8.61 -0.61
N ASP A 151 -26.82 8.37 -1.91
CA ASP A 151 -27.07 9.38 -2.96
C ASP A 151 -28.52 9.35 -3.47
N SER A 152 -29.40 8.55 -2.85
CA SER A 152 -30.87 8.51 -3.05
C SER A 152 -31.61 9.03 -1.82
#